data_AF-A0A9Q3F9T5-F1
#
_entry.id   AF-A0A9Q3F9T5-F1
#
_cell.length_a   1.000
_cell.length_b   1.000
_cell.length_c   1.000
_cell.angle_alpha   90.00
_cell.angle_beta   90.00
_cell.angle_gamma   90.00
#
_symmetry.space_group_name_H-M   'P 1'
#
loop_
_entity.id
_entity.type
_entity.pdbx_description
1 polymer ?
#
loop_
_entity_poly.entity_id
_entity_poly.type
_entity_poly.pdbx_seq_one_letter_code
_entity_poly.pdbx_strand_id
1 'polypeptide(L)'
;MITLFTTSSNHATKKKSKPKVATKLQRPRVYQTKIAHVLDFAILQKFPKRYRKIIEDIGSHSDDEVHEKKELYVIKRLHYCSNKANIFFRKLDQAISEYNKNMKITSHMRTRVHPKITIMSTNVAPPKGLPIDFYNPKWFNKLSMLEKHRIADSDNVAFLPDPQDLLQAKRNPDEKLSDKQFNKKYRELVIGAYDLSETEEDAEEDKDSENSPDGSIDLEEPSENEEEESDGLFEPGEYNYEDEDVAEYEDSCAEDQVEGMEGVEEEI
;
A
#
# COMPACT_ATOMS: atom_id res chain seq x y z
N MET A 1 72.63 -35.10 27.01
CA MET A 1 71.24 -35.52 26.73
C MET A 1 70.59 -34.44 25.88
N ILE A 2 70.18 -34.80 24.67
CA ILE A 2 69.59 -33.92 23.66
C ILE A 2 68.10 -33.79 23.97
N THR A 3 67.58 -32.56 24.02
CA THR A 3 66.14 -32.30 23.91
C THR A 3 65.94 -31.05 23.04
N LEU A 4 65.50 -31.29 21.81
CA LEU A 4 65.04 -30.28 20.86
C LEU A 4 63.56 -30.02 21.16
N PHE A 5 63.18 -28.75 21.37
CA PHE A 5 61.78 -28.34 21.39
C PHE A 5 61.43 -27.70 20.05
N THR A 6 60.54 -28.37 19.32
CA THR A 6 59.88 -27.92 18.10
C THR A 6 58.43 -27.57 18.42
N THR A 7 58.00 -26.34 18.13
CA THR A 7 56.58 -25.96 17.99
C THR A 7 56.50 -24.80 16.99
N SER A 8 56.33 -25.07 15.70
CA SER A 8 55.05 -25.09 14.96
C SER A 8 54.26 -23.77 15.04
N SER A 9 54.51 -22.90 14.06
CA SER A 9 53.76 -21.67 13.79
C SER A 9 52.46 -22.02 13.06
N ASN A 10 51.33 -21.89 13.74
CA ASN A 10 50.00 -22.04 13.13
C ASN A 10 49.57 -20.69 12.54
N HIS A 11 49.68 -20.55 11.22
CA HIS A 11 49.04 -19.47 10.47
C HIS A 11 47.52 -19.67 10.48
N ALA A 12 46.82 -18.91 11.31
CA ALA A 12 45.36 -18.80 11.28
C ALA A 12 44.94 -17.98 10.06
N THR A 13 44.34 -18.63 9.07
CA THR A 13 43.72 -17.97 7.92
C THR A 13 42.42 -17.28 8.37
N LYS A 14 42.40 -15.94 8.29
CA LYS A 14 41.18 -15.12 8.46
C LYS A 14 40.16 -15.53 7.39
N LYS A 15 39.13 -16.29 7.79
CA LYS A 15 37.93 -16.49 6.97
C LYS A 15 37.21 -15.15 6.85
N LYS A 16 37.30 -14.52 5.67
CA LYS A 16 36.49 -13.35 5.30
C LYS A 16 35.01 -13.76 5.36
N SER A 17 34.26 -13.18 6.29
CA SER A 17 32.80 -13.32 6.33
C SER A 17 32.22 -12.63 5.09
N LYS A 18 31.35 -13.35 4.37
CA LYS A 18 30.61 -12.79 3.24
C LYS A 18 29.64 -11.70 3.74
N PRO A 19 29.40 -10.64 2.97
CA PRO A 19 28.41 -9.63 3.34
C PRO A 19 27.03 -10.27 3.43
N LYS A 20 26.29 -9.93 4.49
CA LYS A 20 24.92 -10.38 4.71
C LYS A 20 24.05 -9.75 3.62
N VAL A 21 23.66 -10.54 2.63
CA VAL A 21 22.56 -10.21 1.71
C VAL A 21 21.36 -9.88 2.57
N ALA A 22 20.76 -8.69 2.38
CA ALA A 22 19.54 -8.29 3.05
C ALA A 22 18.47 -9.37 2.82
N THR A 23 18.22 -10.18 3.85
CA THR A 23 17.13 -11.15 3.84
C THR A 23 15.83 -10.38 3.69
N LYS A 24 15.12 -10.61 2.58
CA LYS A 24 13.70 -10.22 2.44
C LYS A 24 13.02 -10.52 3.77
N LEU A 25 12.35 -9.52 4.35
CA LEU A 25 11.63 -9.66 5.62
C LEU A 25 10.72 -10.90 5.51
N GLN A 26 11.14 -12.03 6.09
CA GLN A 26 10.39 -13.27 6.01
C GLN A 26 9.22 -13.12 6.96
N ARG A 27 8.09 -12.62 6.43
CA ARG A 27 6.85 -12.52 7.20
C ARG A 27 6.43 -13.94 7.64
N PRO A 28 5.88 -14.09 8.85
CA PRO A 28 5.55 -15.40 9.40
C PRO A 28 4.60 -16.17 8.47
N ARG A 29 4.69 -17.50 8.47
CA ARG A 29 3.88 -18.40 7.60
C ARG A 29 2.39 -18.06 7.57
N VAL A 30 1.83 -17.65 8.71
CA VAL A 30 0.42 -17.24 8.86
C VAL A 30 0.05 -16.11 7.90
N TYR A 31 0.97 -15.18 7.65
CA TYR A 31 0.79 -14.06 6.73
C TYR A 31 0.70 -14.50 5.27
N GLN A 32 1.53 -15.47 4.89
CA GLN A 32 1.53 -16.07 3.56
C GLN A 32 0.23 -16.85 3.30
N THR A 33 -0.28 -17.55 4.32
CA THR A 33 -1.57 -18.27 4.23
C THR A 33 -2.74 -17.32 4.02
N LYS A 34 -2.75 -16.15 4.70
CA LYS A 34 -3.76 -15.10 4.47
C LYS A 34 -3.73 -14.62 3.03
N ILE A 35 -2.56 -14.21 2.54
CA ILE A 35 -2.41 -13.72 1.16
C ILE A 35 -2.87 -14.77 0.15
N ALA A 36 -2.50 -16.04 0.36
CA ALA A 36 -2.96 -17.14 -0.48
C ALA A 36 -4.50 -17.24 -0.50
N HIS A 37 -5.15 -17.23 0.66
CA HIS A 37 -6.61 -17.28 0.74
C HIS A 37 -7.30 -16.10 0.04
N VAL A 38 -6.77 -14.88 0.21
CA VAL A 38 -7.29 -13.67 -0.44
C VAL A 38 -7.08 -13.74 -1.96
N LEU A 39 -5.93 -14.24 -2.40
CA LEU A 39 -5.63 -14.42 -3.82
C LEU A 39 -6.52 -15.49 -4.46
N ASP A 40 -6.74 -16.62 -3.79
CA ASP A 40 -7.64 -17.68 -4.24
C ASP A 40 -9.07 -17.15 -4.42
N PHE A 41 -9.55 -16.35 -3.46
CA PHE A 41 -10.83 -15.66 -3.57
C PHE A 41 -10.87 -14.74 -4.80
N ALA A 42 -9.85 -13.90 -5.01
CA ALA A 42 -9.78 -12.99 -6.15
C ALA A 42 -9.75 -13.71 -7.51
N ILE A 43 -9.09 -14.88 -7.57
CA ILE A 43 -9.08 -15.74 -8.76
C ILE A 43 -10.47 -16.32 -9.02
N LEU A 44 -11.11 -16.85 -7.98
CA LEU A 44 -12.45 -17.44 -8.05
C LEU A 44 -13.50 -16.41 -8.49
N GLN A 45 -13.42 -15.18 -7.96
CA GLN A 45 -14.29 -14.05 -8.33
C GLN A 45 -13.92 -13.37 -9.65
N LYS A 46 -12.90 -13.88 -10.36
CA LYS A 46 -12.42 -13.35 -11.65
C LYS A 46 -12.07 -11.86 -11.59
N PHE A 47 -11.37 -11.43 -10.54
CA PHE A 47 -10.90 -10.05 -10.44
C PHE A 47 -9.90 -9.71 -11.55
N PRO A 48 -9.77 -8.43 -11.95
CA PRO A 48 -8.84 -8.01 -12.98
C PRO A 48 -7.40 -8.29 -12.55
N LYS A 49 -6.49 -8.49 -13.52
CA LYS A 49 -5.09 -8.83 -13.22
C LYS A 49 -4.39 -7.76 -12.38
N ARG A 50 -4.68 -6.49 -12.65
CA ARG A 50 -4.20 -5.33 -11.87
C ARG A 50 -4.50 -5.44 -10.36
N TYR A 51 -5.68 -5.91 -9.96
CA TYR A 51 -5.99 -6.14 -8.53
C TYR A 51 -5.23 -7.34 -7.96
N ARG A 52 -5.12 -8.43 -8.72
CA ARG A 52 -4.38 -9.62 -8.27
C ARG A 52 -2.90 -9.32 -8.02
N LYS A 53 -2.28 -8.48 -8.86
CA LYS A 53 -0.89 -8.02 -8.68
C LYS A 53 -0.69 -7.32 -7.33
N ILE A 54 -1.64 -6.47 -6.93
CA ILE A 54 -1.62 -5.79 -5.62
C ILE A 54 -1.85 -6.78 -4.47
N ILE A 55 -2.79 -7.71 -4.63
CA ILE A 55 -3.11 -8.72 -3.60
C ILE A 55 -1.95 -9.70 -3.39
N GLU A 56 -1.24 -10.09 -4.45
CA GLU A 56 -0.14 -11.05 -4.38
C GLU A 56 1.09 -10.47 -3.66
N ASP A 57 1.31 -9.17 -3.76
CA ASP A 57 2.47 -8.53 -3.17
C ASP A 57 2.34 -8.42 -1.63
N ILE A 58 3.28 -9.05 -0.94
CA ILE A 58 3.32 -9.11 0.53
C ILE A 58 3.49 -7.73 1.16
N GLY A 59 4.24 -6.84 0.51
CA GLY A 59 4.48 -5.46 0.96
C GLY A 59 3.22 -4.61 0.99
N SER A 60 2.25 -4.95 0.15
CA SER A 60 1.03 -4.16 -0.05
C SER A 60 0.00 -4.32 1.06
N HIS A 61 0.14 -5.36 1.87
CA HIS A 61 -0.74 -5.63 2.99
C HIS A 61 -0.14 -5.07 4.29
N SER A 62 -0.99 -4.45 5.11
CA SER A 62 -0.64 -3.95 6.43
C SER A 62 -0.24 -5.10 7.37
N ASP A 63 0.72 -4.84 8.25
CA ASP A 63 0.96 -5.72 9.39
C ASP A 63 -0.18 -5.59 10.40
N ASP A 64 -0.67 -6.75 10.85
CA ASP A 64 -1.78 -6.89 11.78
C ASP A 64 -1.21 -7.12 13.18
N GLU A 65 -1.37 -6.15 14.08
CA GLU A 65 -0.95 -6.29 15.48
C GLU A 65 -2.14 -6.67 16.37
N VAL A 66 -1.86 -7.49 17.39
CA VAL A 66 -2.85 -7.88 18.38
C VAL A 66 -3.16 -6.67 19.25
N HIS A 67 -4.44 -6.37 19.44
CA HIS A 67 -4.85 -5.35 20.39
C HIS A 67 -4.58 -5.84 21.82
N GLU A 68 -3.95 -5.02 22.65
CA GLU A 68 -3.54 -5.40 24.02
C GLU A 68 -4.69 -5.88 24.93
N LYS A 69 -5.93 -5.38 24.70
CA LYS A 69 -7.09 -5.62 25.58
C LYS A 69 -8.13 -6.56 24.99
N LYS A 70 -8.08 -6.86 23.69
CA LYS A 70 -9.06 -7.70 22.98
C LYS A 70 -8.28 -8.63 22.04
N GLU A 71 -8.69 -9.89 21.88
CA GLU A 71 -8.10 -10.81 20.88
C GLU A 71 -8.46 -10.42 19.42
N LEU A 72 -8.40 -9.12 19.12
CA LEU A 72 -8.70 -8.50 17.84
C LEU A 72 -7.41 -7.98 17.23
N TYR A 73 -7.34 -7.99 15.91
CA TYR A 73 -6.19 -7.47 15.19
C TYR A 73 -6.52 -6.08 14.64
N VAL A 74 -5.67 -5.09 14.93
CA VAL A 74 -5.89 -3.71 14.47
C VAL A 74 -5.18 -3.51 13.15
N ILE A 75 -5.92 -3.00 12.15
CA ILE A 75 -5.38 -2.71 10.83
C ILE A 75 -4.72 -1.34 10.87
N LYS A 76 -3.38 -1.33 10.84
CA LYS A 76 -2.60 -0.09 10.75
C LYS A 76 -2.49 0.42 9.32
N ARG A 77 -2.44 1.74 9.14
CA ARG A 77 -2.29 2.41 7.85
C ARG A 77 -0.82 2.41 7.41
N LEU A 78 -0.57 2.01 6.17
CA LEU A 78 0.76 2.10 5.56
C LEU A 78 1.02 3.56 5.12
N HIS A 79 2.20 4.09 5.47
CA HIS A 79 2.60 5.49 5.19
C HIS A 79 2.52 5.86 3.70
N TYR A 80 2.89 4.92 2.83
CA TYR A 80 2.97 5.11 1.39
C TYR A 80 1.67 4.79 0.66
N CYS A 81 0.67 4.20 1.33
CA CYS A 81 -0.53 3.69 0.69
C CYS A 81 -1.57 4.80 0.46
N SER A 82 -2.10 4.87 -0.75
CA SER A 82 -3.15 5.84 -1.12
C SER A 82 -4.47 5.53 -0.42
N ASN A 83 -5.35 6.54 -0.33
CA ASN A 83 -6.70 6.34 0.21
C ASN A 83 -7.49 5.31 -0.61
N LYS A 84 -7.30 5.29 -1.94
CA LYS A 84 -7.93 4.31 -2.84
C LYS A 84 -7.48 2.89 -2.52
N ALA A 85 -6.19 2.68 -2.32
CA ALA A 85 -5.64 1.38 -1.95
C ALA A 85 -6.14 0.92 -0.55
N ASN A 86 -6.24 1.82 0.42
CA ASN A 86 -6.83 1.51 1.73
C ASN A 86 -8.31 1.10 1.60
N ILE A 87 -9.11 1.83 0.83
CA ILE A 87 -10.52 1.50 0.59
C ILE A 87 -10.66 0.17 -0.16
N PHE A 88 -9.77 -0.10 -1.13
CA PHE A 88 -9.74 -1.37 -1.84
C PHE A 88 -9.56 -2.58 -0.89
N PHE A 89 -8.56 -2.55 0.00
CA PHE A 89 -8.35 -3.65 0.95
C PHE A 89 -9.50 -3.79 1.94
N ARG A 90 -10.11 -2.68 2.37
CA ARG A 90 -11.32 -2.71 3.23
C ARG A 90 -12.47 -3.45 2.57
N LYS A 91 -12.76 -3.09 1.32
CA LYS A 91 -13.82 -3.71 0.54
C LYS A 91 -13.52 -5.17 0.19
N LEU A 92 -12.25 -5.50 -0.02
CA LEU A 92 -11.81 -6.87 -0.22
C LEU A 92 -12.09 -7.73 1.03
N ASP A 93 -11.74 -7.24 2.22
CA ASP A 93 -12.02 -7.93 3.48
C ASP A 93 -13.55 -8.08 3.71
N GLN A 94 -14.34 -7.06 3.38
CA GLN A 94 -15.81 -7.12 3.43
C GLN A 94 -16.37 -8.18 2.47
N ALA A 95 -15.95 -8.16 1.20
CA ALA A 95 -16.40 -9.11 0.18
C ALA A 95 -16.08 -10.57 0.56
N ILE A 96 -14.89 -10.81 1.14
CA ILE A 96 -14.52 -12.13 1.66
C ILE A 96 -15.40 -12.53 2.84
N SER A 97 -15.66 -11.61 3.78
CA SER A 97 -16.52 -11.84 4.94
C SER A 97 -17.95 -12.22 4.51
N GLU A 98 -18.54 -11.46 3.58
CA GLU A 98 -19.87 -11.73 3.02
C GLU A 98 -19.92 -13.05 2.27
N TYR A 99 -18.91 -13.35 1.45
CA TYR A 99 -18.82 -14.63 0.75
C TYR A 99 -18.77 -15.81 1.72
N ASN A 100 -17.94 -15.74 2.76
CA ASN A 100 -17.83 -16.79 3.77
C ASN A 100 -19.14 -16.99 4.54
N LYS A 101 -19.84 -15.90 4.89
CA LYS A 101 -21.17 -15.95 5.51
C LYS A 101 -22.18 -16.65 4.62
N ASN A 102 -22.24 -16.27 3.34
CA ASN A 102 -23.17 -16.83 2.37
C ASN A 102 -22.91 -18.33 2.09
N MET A 103 -21.64 -18.71 2.00
CA MET A 103 -21.21 -20.10 1.77
C MET A 103 -21.15 -20.93 3.05
N LYS A 104 -21.44 -20.35 4.23
CA LYS A 104 -21.29 -20.98 5.54
C LYS A 104 -19.89 -21.59 5.75
N ILE A 105 -18.87 -20.93 5.21
CA ILE A 105 -17.48 -21.32 5.38
C ILE A 105 -17.01 -20.78 6.72
N THR A 106 -16.58 -21.67 7.61
CA THR A 106 -15.89 -21.26 8.84
C THR A 106 -14.53 -20.68 8.45
N SER A 107 -14.40 -19.36 8.53
CA SER A 107 -13.12 -18.70 8.28
C SER A 107 -12.22 -18.82 9.50
N HIS A 108 -11.00 -19.31 9.31
CA HIS A 108 -9.91 -19.16 10.28
C HIS A 108 -9.19 -17.81 10.13
N MET A 109 -9.71 -16.90 9.31
CA MET A 109 -9.16 -15.56 9.19
C MET A 109 -9.41 -14.81 10.50
N ARG A 110 -8.37 -14.15 10.99
CA ARG A 110 -8.44 -13.34 12.19
C ARG A 110 -9.50 -12.25 12.04
N THR A 111 -10.27 -12.00 13.09
CA THR A 111 -11.14 -10.83 13.14
C THR A 111 -10.28 -9.57 13.22
N ARG A 112 -10.38 -8.73 12.20
CA ARG A 112 -9.64 -7.48 12.09
C ARG A 112 -10.58 -6.31 12.25
N VAL A 113 -10.11 -5.24 12.88
CA VAL A 113 -10.87 -4.02 13.11
C VAL A 113 -10.07 -2.82 12.61
N HIS A 114 -10.76 -1.92 11.93
CA HIS A 114 -10.21 -0.60 11.61
C HIS A 114 -10.44 0.30 12.81
N PRO A 115 -9.37 0.90 13.37
CA PRO A 115 -9.52 1.81 14.48
C PRO A 115 -10.22 3.10 14.01
N LYS A 116 -11.00 3.74 14.89
CA LYS A 116 -11.62 5.05 14.61
C LYS A 116 -10.55 6.11 14.35
N ILE A 117 -9.47 6.09 15.13
CA ILE A 117 -8.29 6.92 14.92
C ILE A 117 -7.27 6.10 14.13
N THR A 118 -6.79 6.66 13.02
CA THR A 118 -5.81 6.00 12.17
C THR A 118 -4.50 5.78 12.94
N ILE A 119 -4.06 4.52 13.01
CA ILE A 119 -2.76 4.14 13.58
C ILE A 119 -1.79 3.84 12.44
N MET A 120 -0.63 4.49 12.45
CA MET A 120 0.39 4.27 11.42
C MET A 120 1.14 2.96 11.63
N SER A 121 1.41 2.26 10.53
CA SER A 121 2.13 0.98 10.53
C SER A 121 3.63 1.21 10.69
N THR A 122 4.28 0.35 11.47
CA THR A 122 5.75 0.30 11.60
C THR A 122 6.44 -0.07 10.27
N ASN A 123 5.68 -0.56 9.28
CA ASN A 123 6.22 -0.92 7.99
C ASN A 123 6.48 0.31 7.11
N VAL A 124 7.76 0.63 6.94
CA VAL A 124 8.24 1.78 6.15
C VAL A 124 8.58 1.38 4.71
N ALA A 125 8.83 0.10 4.44
CA ALA A 125 9.30 -0.35 3.12
C ALA A 125 8.12 -0.45 2.14
N PRO A 126 8.08 0.37 1.07
CA PRO A 126 7.03 0.28 0.07
C PRO A 126 7.20 -0.98 -0.79
N PRO A 127 6.10 -1.56 -1.29
CA PRO A 127 6.16 -2.57 -2.34
C PRO A 127 6.79 -1.95 -3.60
N LYS A 128 7.22 -2.81 -4.54
CA LYS A 128 7.87 -2.35 -5.78
C LYS A 128 7.10 -2.85 -7.00
N GLY A 129 7.05 -2.01 -8.03
CA GLY A 129 6.40 -2.32 -9.30
C GLY A 129 4.88 -2.39 -9.21
N LEU A 130 4.28 -1.80 -8.17
CA LEU A 130 2.82 -1.62 -8.13
C LEU A 130 2.36 -0.42 -8.96
N PRO A 131 1.11 -0.43 -9.44
CA PRO A 131 0.50 0.69 -10.16
C PRO A 131 0.61 2.01 -9.40
N ILE A 132 0.76 3.12 -10.13
CA ILE A 132 1.08 4.44 -9.53
C ILE A 132 0.01 4.90 -8.51
N ASP A 133 -1.26 4.61 -8.77
CA ASP A 133 -2.41 4.95 -7.91
C ASP A 133 -2.50 4.13 -6.62
N PHE A 134 -1.62 3.15 -6.44
CA PHE A 134 -1.39 2.51 -5.14
C PHE A 134 -0.72 3.44 -4.15
N TYR A 135 0.19 4.29 -4.61
CA TYR A 135 0.99 5.14 -3.74
C TYR A 135 0.29 6.47 -3.45
N ASN A 136 0.40 6.96 -2.22
CA ASN A 136 -0.08 8.28 -1.86
C ASN A 136 0.72 9.37 -2.61
N PRO A 137 0.09 10.28 -3.37
CA PRO A 137 0.80 11.33 -4.12
C PRO A 137 1.71 12.19 -3.24
N LYS A 138 1.24 12.64 -2.06
CA LYS A 138 2.03 13.47 -1.13
C LYS A 138 3.27 12.76 -0.61
N TRP A 139 3.21 11.44 -0.45
CA TRP A 139 4.36 10.63 -0.05
C TRP A 139 5.28 10.37 -1.25
N PHE A 140 4.73 10.03 -2.40
CA PHE A 140 5.47 9.66 -3.61
C PHE A 140 6.26 10.83 -4.19
N ASN A 141 5.69 12.05 -4.18
CA ASN A 141 6.34 13.22 -4.76
C ASN A 141 7.57 13.68 -3.98
N LYS A 142 7.71 13.28 -2.71
CA LYS A 142 8.88 13.54 -1.86
C LYS A 142 10.09 12.65 -2.18
N LEU A 143 9.91 11.62 -3.00
CA LEU A 143 10.98 10.69 -3.39
C LEU A 143 11.85 11.30 -4.49
N SER A 144 13.12 10.87 -4.59
CA SER A 144 13.97 11.23 -5.73
C SER A 144 13.49 10.57 -7.02
N MET A 145 13.91 11.08 -8.19
CA MET A 145 13.47 10.51 -9.46
C MET A 145 13.90 9.05 -9.61
N LEU A 146 15.10 8.70 -9.17
CA LEU A 146 15.58 7.32 -9.18
C LEU A 146 14.70 6.40 -8.32
N GLU A 147 14.25 6.87 -7.15
CA GLU A 147 13.37 6.10 -6.27
C GLU A 147 11.97 5.91 -6.84
N LYS A 148 11.40 6.97 -7.43
CA LYS A 148 10.10 6.93 -8.12
C LYS A 148 10.09 5.84 -9.18
N HIS A 149 11.09 5.82 -10.06
CA HIS A 149 11.26 4.81 -11.11
C HIS A 149 11.45 3.39 -10.57
N ARG A 150 12.13 3.25 -9.42
CA ARG A 150 12.38 1.93 -8.81
C ARG A 150 11.15 1.36 -8.09
N ILE A 151 10.30 2.22 -7.55
CA ILE A 151 9.19 1.84 -6.66
C ILE A 151 7.89 1.64 -7.42
N ALA A 152 7.51 2.57 -8.30
CA ALA A 152 6.21 2.54 -8.96
C ALA A 152 6.28 2.10 -10.42
N ASP A 153 5.20 1.47 -10.85
CA ASP A 153 4.88 1.22 -12.26
C ASP A 153 4.05 2.41 -12.77
N SER A 154 4.74 3.45 -13.26
CA SER A 154 4.14 4.71 -13.73
C SER A 154 3.29 4.56 -15.01
N ASP A 155 3.34 3.40 -15.67
CA ASP A 155 2.59 3.13 -16.90
C ASP A 155 1.19 2.58 -16.63
N ASN A 156 0.95 2.05 -15.43
CA ASN A 156 -0.25 1.33 -15.09
C ASN A 156 -1.01 1.96 -13.91
N VAL A 157 -2.34 1.91 -14.01
CA VAL A 157 -3.28 2.28 -12.94
C VAL A 157 -4.22 1.11 -12.63
N ALA A 158 -4.60 0.97 -11.36
CA ALA A 158 -5.41 -0.14 -10.88
C ALA A 158 -6.87 0.25 -10.61
N PHE A 159 -7.06 1.33 -9.88
CA PHE A 159 -8.29 1.71 -9.20
C PHE A 159 -9.18 2.61 -10.06
N LEU A 160 -10.48 2.53 -9.80
CA LEU A 160 -11.45 3.46 -10.36
C LEU A 160 -11.24 4.87 -9.80
N PRO A 161 -11.70 5.92 -10.49
CA PRO A 161 -11.68 7.29 -9.97
C PRO A 161 -12.34 7.39 -8.60
N ASP A 162 -13.57 6.86 -8.49
CA ASP A 162 -14.29 6.75 -7.23
C ASP A 162 -13.99 5.39 -6.56
N PRO A 163 -13.37 5.38 -5.37
CA PRO A 163 -13.13 4.15 -4.62
C PRO A 163 -14.43 3.48 -4.12
N GLN A 164 -15.57 4.18 -4.06
CA GLN A 164 -16.86 3.61 -3.68
C GLN A 164 -17.47 2.67 -4.73
N ASP A 165 -16.94 2.68 -5.95
CA ASP A 165 -17.34 1.74 -7.00
C ASP A 165 -16.55 0.44 -7.03
N LEU A 166 -15.44 0.37 -6.29
CA LEU A 166 -14.61 -0.83 -6.21
C LEU A 166 -15.40 -2.01 -5.60
N LEU A 167 -15.25 -3.19 -6.19
CA LEU A 167 -15.70 -4.48 -5.60
C LEU A 167 -17.17 -4.53 -5.17
N GLN A 168 -18.05 -3.73 -5.79
CA GLN A 168 -19.49 -3.79 -5.54
C GLN A 168 -20.11 -5.13 -5.99
N ALA A 169 -21.24 -5.52 -5.39
CA ALA A 169 -22.00 -6.71 -5.77
C ALA A 169 -22.34 -6.73 -7.27
N LYS A 170 -22.71 -5.57 -7.83
CA LYS A 170 -22.77 -5.33 -9.26
C LYS A 170 -21.48 -4.65 -9.71
N ARG A 171 -20.58 -5.41 -10.32
CA ARG A 171 -19.28 -4.89 -10.77
C ARG A 171 -19.45 -3.76 -11.78
N ASN A 172 -18.70 -2.68 -11.58
CA ASN A 172 -18.59 -1.58 -12.53
C ASN A 172 -18.14 -2.15 -13.90
N PRO A 173 -18.77 -1.75 -15.03
CA PRO A 173 -18.40 -2.24 -16.36
C PRO A 173 -16.92 -2.01 -16.68
N ASP A 174 -16.31 -0.95 -16.17
CA ASP A 174 -14.92 -0.61 -16.43
C ASP A 174 -13.92 -1.58 -15.77
N GLU A 175 -14.33 -2.29 -14.71
CA GLU A 175 -13.50 -3.35 -14.16
C GLU A 175 -13.31 -4.52 -15.13
N LYS A 176 -14.23 -4.68 -16.10
CA LYS A 176 -14.15 -5.73 -17.13
C LYS A 176 -13.25 -5.34 -18.30
N LEU A 177 -12.84 -4.07 -18.40
CA LEU A 177 -11.92 -3.62 -19.43
C LEU A 177 -10.56 -4.29 -19.28
N SER A 178 -9.93 -4.53 -20.43
CA SER A 178 -8.52 -4.94 -20.45
C SER A 178 -7.66 -3.83 -19.82
N ASP A 179 -6.52 -4.21 -19.23
CA ASP A 179 -5.64 -3.25 -18.55
C ASP A 179 -5.18 -2.12 -19.51
N LYS A 180 -5.00 -2.42 -20.80
CA LYS A 180 -4.69 -1.40 -21.83
C LYS A 180 -5.81 -0.37 -22.00
N GLN A 181 -7.05 -0.82 -22.09
CA GLN A 181 -8.22 0.07 -22.23
C GLN A 181 -8.45 0.87 -20.95
N PHE A 182 -8.27 0.23 -19.80
CA PHE A 182 -8.41 0.86 -18.50
C PHE A 182 -7.39 1.98 -18.31
N ASN A 183 -6.10 1.70 -18.57
CA ASN A 183 -5.04 2.70 -18.48
C ASN A 183 -5.30 3.86 -19.46
N LYS A 184 -5.70 3.59 -20.70
CA LYS A 184 -6.02 4.65 -21.66
C LYS A 184 -7.13 5.59 -21.15
N LYS A 185 -8.09 5.07 -20.39
CA LYS A 185 -9.22 5.86 -19.87
C LYS A 185 -8.85 6.65 -18.61
N TYR A 186 -8.07 6.06 -17.71
CA TYR A 186 -7.90 6.59 -16.35
C TYR A 186 -6.52 7.11 -16.02
N ARG A 187 -5.49 6.77 -16.80
CA ARG A 187 -4.11 7.13 -16.46
C ARG A 187 -3.88 8.64 -16.44
N GLU A 188 -4.39 9.37 -17.43
CA GLU A 188 -4.22 10.82 -17.54
C GLU A 188 -4.85 11.56 -16.35
N LEU A 189 -5.98 11.06 -15.83
CA LEU A 189 -6.66 11.62 -14.65
C LEU A 189 -5.85 11.44 -13.36
N VAL A 190 -5.09 10.35 -13.27
CA VAL A 190 -4.31 10.02 -12.09
C VAL A 190 -2.94 10.70 -12.12
N ILE A 191 -2.28 10.73 -13.29
CA ILE A 191 -0.87 11.11 -13.40
C ILE A 191 -0.62 12.58 -13.04
N GLY A 192 -1.62 13.45 -13.20
CA GLY A 192 -1.51 14.87 -12.84
C GLY A 192 -1.25 15.13 -11.36
N ALA A 193 -1.50 14.15 -10.48
CA ALA A 193 -1.18 14.26 -9.06
C ALA A 193 0.28 13.88 -8.72
N TYR A 194 1.04 13.33 -9.69
CA TYR A 194 2.37 12.79 -9.47
C TYR A 194 3.43 13.59 -10.21
N ASP A 195 4.47 14.02 -9.48
CA ASP A 195 5.58 14.79 -10.05
C ASP A 195 6.58 13.84 -10.71
N LEU A 196 6.35 13.55 -11.99
CA LEU A 196 7.16 12.65 -12.81
C LEU A 196 8.13 13.39 -13.75
N SER A 197 8.19 14.72 -13.70
CA SER A 197 9.15 15.50 -14.48
C SER A 197 10.56 15.35 -13.93
N GLU A 198 11.54 15.09 -14.81
CA GLU A 198 12.96 15.18 -14.47
C GLU A 198 13.28 16.62 -14.06
N THR A 199 13.59 16.83 -12.79
CA THR A 199 14.21 18.08 -12.34
C THR A 199 15.71 17.90 -12.50
N GLU A 200 16.39 18.87 -13.14
CA GLU A 200 17.82 18.84 -13.48
C GLU A 200 18.77 18.72 -12.26
N GLU A 201 18.23 18.66 -11.04
CA GLU A 201 18.97 18.60 -9.77
C GLU A 201 19.51 17.20 -9.42
N ASP A 202 19.06 16.12 -10.09
CA ASP A 202 19.50 14.73 -9.82
C ASP A 202 20.75 14.32 -10.61
N ALA A 203 21.46 15.26 -11.25
CA ALA A 203 22.62 15.01 -12.11
C ALA A 203 23.99 15.07 -11.40
N GLU A 204 24.09 14.68 -10.13
CA GLU A 204 25.39 14.61 -9.43
C GLU A 204 25.57 13.26 -8.70
N GLU A 205 25.90 12.23 -9.47
CA GLU A 205 26.66 11.06 -8.96
C GLU A 205 28.15 11.26 -9.25
N ASP A 206 28.99 11.50 -8.23
CA ASP A 206 30.28 10.80 -8.13
C ASP A 206 30.90 10.80 -6.71
N LYS A 207 30.89 9.59 -6.12
CA LYS A 207 31.96 8.85 -5.41
C LYS A 207 32.81 9.45 -4.27
N ASP A 208 32.74 8.72 -3.15
CA ASP A 208 33.79 8.29 -2.20
C ASP A 208 34.62 9.35 -1.44
N SER A 209 34.43 9.42 -0.11
CA SER A 209 35.50 9.02 0.84
C SER A 209 35.02 8.98 2.29
N GLU A 210 35.37 7.90 2.98
CA GLU A 210 35.21 7.67 4.41
C GLU A 210 36.02 8.66 5.27
N ASN A 211 35.43 9.19 6.35
CA ASN A 211 35.99 9.01 7.71
C ASN A 211 35.02 9.48 8.82
N SER A 212 34.79 8.60 9.78
CA SER A 212 34.26 8.91 11.13
C SER A 212 35.38 9.57 11.96
N PRO A 213 35.14 10.27 13.11
CA PRO A 213 34.56 9.62 14.29
C PRO A 213 33.75 10.50 15.27
N ASP A 214 33.06 9.79 16.16
CA ASP A 214 32.83 10.12 17.58
C ASP A 214 31.75 11.17 17.95
N GLY A 215 30.86 10.74 18.83
CA GLY A 215 29.69 11.49 19.28
C GLY A 215 28.80 10.61 20.15
N SER A 216 29.36 10.14 21.27
CA SER A 216 28.65 9.46 22.35
C SER A 216 27.54 10.34 22.92
N ILE A 217 26.30 9.86 22.92
CA ILE A 217 25.22 10.42 23.74
C ILE A 217 24.52 9.28 24.48
N ASP A 218 24.34 9.59 25.76
CA ASP A 218 24.01 8.76 26.90
C ASP A 218 22.56 8.26 26.90
N LEU A 219 22.36 7.10 27.51
CA LEU A 219 21.07 6.46 27.71
C LEU A 219 20.44 7.02 28.99
N GLU A 220 19.29 7.68 28.89
CA GLU A 220 18.40 7.87 30.05
C GLU A 220 16.93 7.71 29.64
N GLU A 221 16.30 6.72 30.26
CA GLU A 221 14.85 6.55 30.46
C GLU A 221 14.71 6.06 31.92
N PRO A 222 13.54 6.14 32.59
CA PRO A 222 12.24 6.66 32.14
C PRO A 222 11.57 7.62 33.14
N SER A 223 10.44 8.23 32.78
CA SER A 223 9.47 8.71 33.79
C SER A 223 8.02 8.40 33.39
N GLU A 224 7.27 8.01 34.41
CA GLU A 224 5.96 7.38 34.42
C GLU A 224 4.78 8.32 34.13
N ASN A 225 3.68 7.72 33.65
CA ASN A 225 2.26 8.12 33.71
C ASN A 225 1.85 9.43 33.01
N GLU A 226 0.69 9.53 32.36
CA GLU A 226 -0.63 9.07 32.79
C GLU A 226 -1.43 8.48 31.61
N GLU A 227 -2.04 7.31 31.85
CA GLU A 227 -3.07 6.72 30.98
C GLU A 227 -4.39 7.47 31.19
N GLU A 228 -4.80 8.29 30.23
CA GLU A 228 -6.20 8.67 30.11
C GLU A 228 -7.00 7.52 29.48
N GLU A 229 -7.91 6.99 30.29
CA GLU A 229 -8.91 6.01 29.88
C GLU A 229 -9.77 6.55 28.73
N SER A 230 -9.79 5.84 27.60
CA SER A 230 -10.85 5.96 26.61
C SER A 230 -11.22 4.56 26.10
N ASP A 231 -12.18 3.94 26.79
CA ASP A 231 -12.73 2.61 26.50
C ASP A 231 -13.72 2.59 25.30
N GLY A 232 -13.99 3.73 24.65
CA GLY A 232 -15.01 3.88 23.60
C GLY A 232 -14.57 3.74 22.13
N LEU A 233 -13.31 3.44 21.84
CA LEU A 233 -12.76 3.61 20.47
C LEU A 233 -12.98 2.46 19.48
N PHE A 234 -13.63 1.38 19.89
CA PHE A 234 -13.79 0.18 19.07
C PHE A 234 -15.24 -0.30 19.08
N GLU A 235 -16.07 0.40 18.32
CA GLU A 235 -17.42 -0.04 17.97
C GLU A 235 -17.43 -0.55 16.52
N PRO A 236 -18.09 -1.68 16.24
CA PRO A 236 -18.39 -2.09 14.88
C PRO A 236 -19.62 -1.32 14.38
N GLY A 237 -19.45 -0.09 13.92
CA GLY A 237 -20.56 0.69 13.35
C GLY A 237 -20.25 2.16 13.13
N GLU A 238 -20.70 2.65 11.98
CA GLU A 238 -20.72 4.03 11.48
C GLU A 238 -19.41 4.62 10.92
N TYR A 239 -19.50 4.97 9.63
CA TYR A 239 -18.42 5.41 8.76
C TYR A 239 -18.45 6.93 8.71
N ASN A 240 -17.44 7.61 9.24
CA ASN A 240 -17.24 9.02 8.96
C ASN A 240 -16.19 9.18 7.85
N TYR A 241 -16.58 9.83 6.76
CA TYR A 241 -15.77 10.03 5.55
C TYR A 241 -14.99 11.35 5.56
N GLU A 242 -15.03 12.08 6.66
CA GLU A 242 -14.44 13.40 6.78
C GLU A 242 -13.04 13.30 7.37
N ASP A 243 -12.11 12.78 6.57
CA ASP A 243 -10.69 13.10 6.73
C ASP A 243 -10.21 13.72 5.41
N GLU A 244 -10.24 15.05 5.41
CA GLU A 244 -9.38 16.01 4.70
C GLU A 244 -8.44 15.41 3.65
N ASP A 245 -8.87 15.42 2.37
CA ASP A 245 -8.03 15.50 1.14
C ASP A 245 -8.87 15.14 -0.11
N VAL A 246 -10.14 15.53 -0.15
CA VAL A 246 -10.91 15.50 -1.42
C VAL A 246 -10.46 16.73 -2.19
N ALA A 247 -9.55 16.54 -3.13
CA ALA A 247 -9.35 17.52 -4.20
C ALA A 247 -10.67 17.59 -4.97
N GLU A 248 -11.39 18.70 -4.76
CA GLU A 248 -12.57 19.09 -5.51
C GLU A 248 -12.16 19.24 -6.98
N TYR A 249 -12.57 18.29 -7.82
CA TYR A 249 -12.43 18.43 -9.26
C TYR A 249 -13.56 19.35 -9.73
N GLU A 250 -13.24 20.62 -10.00
CA GLU A 250 -14.17 21.54 -10.64
C GLU A 250 -14.52 21.01 -12.04
N ASP A 251 -15.79 20.64 -12.20
CA ASP A 251 -16.42 20.26 -13.46
C ASP A 251 -16.72 21.54 -14.27
N SER A 252 -15.91 21.80 -15.30
CA SER A 252 -16.19 22.84 -16.28
C SER A 252 -16.32 22.26 -17.68
N CYS A 253 -17.44 21.59 -17.96
CA CYS A 253 -17.93 21.45 -19.32
C CYS A 253 -19.19 22.31 -19.49
N ALA A 254 -19.00 23.45 -20.14
CA ALA A 254 -20.00 24.46 -20.43
C ALA A 254 -21.20 23.89 -21.19
N GLU A 255 -22.38 24.33 -20.77
CA GLU A 255 -23.64 24.22 -21.50
C GLU A 255 -23.61 25.15 -22.72
N ASP A 256 -23.59 24.59 -23.93
CA ASP A 256 -24.00 25.33 -25.12
C ASP A 256 -25.52 25.14 -25.31
N GLN A 257 -26.25 26.16 -24.87
CA GLN A 257 -27.63 26.41 -25.27
C GLN A 257 -27.63 26.80 -26.76
N VAL A 258 -28.41 26.08 -27.56
CA VAL A 258 -28.91 26.63 -28.83
C VAL A 258 -30.43 26.56 -28.78
N GLU A 259 -31.04 27.68 -28.37
CA GLU A 259 -32.46 27.94 -28.55
C GLU A 259 -32.79 28.13 -30.04
N GLY A 260 -33.89 27.49 -30.47
CA GLY A 260 -34.93 28.13 -31.28
C GLY A 260 -34.74 28.20 -32.80
N MET A 261 -35.56 27.44 -33.53
CA MET A 261 -36.42 28.05 -34.54
C MET A 261 -37.64 27.15 -34.84
N GLU A 262 -38.75 27.83 -35.04
CA GLU A 262 -40.15 27.43 -34.98
C GLU A 262 -40.63 26.37 -35.98
N GLY A 263 -41.75 25.73 -35.63
CA GLY A 263 -42.47 24.80 -36.49
C GLY A 263 -43.31 25.46 -37.58
N VAL A 264 -43.78 24.62 -38.49
CA VAL A 264 -45.02 24.81 -39.25
C VAL A 264 -45.69 23.44 -39.39
N GLU A 265 -46.90 23.36 -38.85
CA GLU A 265 -47.89 22.32 -39.10
C GLU A 265 -48.38 22.41 -40.56
N GLU A 266 -48.67 21.29 -41.22
CA GLU A 266 -49.99 21.00 -41.81
C GLU A 266 -49.95 19.80 -42.79
N GLU A 267 -50.89 18.89 -42.53
CA GLU A 267 -51.73 18.10 -43.44
C GLU A 267 -51.24 17.78 -44.88
N ILE A 268 -51.15 16.48 -45.21
CA ILE A 268 -52.16 15.64 -45.92
C ILE A 268 -51.62 14.20 -46.00
#